data_AF-A0A0K1NMD4-F1
#
_entry.id   AF-A0A0K1NMD4-F1
#
_cell.length_a   1.000
_cell.length_b   1.000
_cell.length_c   1.000
_cell.angle_alpha   90.00
_cell.angle_beta   90.00
_cell.angle_gamma   90.00
#
_symmetry.space_group_name_H-M   'P 1'
#
loop_
_entity.id
_entity.type
_entity.pdbx_description
1 polymer ?
#
loop_
_entity_poly.entity_id
_entity_poly.type
_entity_poly.pdbx_seq_one_letter_code
_entity_poly.pdbx_strand_id
1 'polypeptide(L)'
;MEKIKNKLDKVIVDLKNRQSIEPKLDLIISRLEKTKSLLSDNIRSLTLNPINGITRAYLDIFSDYEDPIINDLYFLEKEINAIIK
;
A
#
# COMPACT_ATOMS: atom_id res chain seq x y z
N MET A 1 -2.33 -12.13 9.81
CA MET A 1 -1.15 -11.33 9.38
C MET A 1 -0.52 -11.78 8.07
N GLU A 2 -0.31 -13.08 7.84
CA GLU A 2 0.32 -13.58 6.61
C GLU A 2 -0.40 -13.13 5.32
N LYS A 3 -1.74 -13.16 5.32
CA LYS A 3 -2.56 -12.65 4.20
C LYS A 3 -2.28 -11.19 3.85
N ILE A 4 -2.08 -10.32 4.85
CA ILE A 4 -1.82 -8.88 4.66
C ILE A 4 -0.41 -8.68 4.09
N LYS A 5 0.59 -9.39 4.64
CA LYS A 5 1.97 -9.32 4.15
C LYS A 5 2.08 -9.80 2.69
N ASN A 6 1.47 -10.94 2.36
CA ASN A 6 1.47 -11.47 0.99
C ASN A 6 0.79 -10.51 0.00
N LYS A 7 -0.33 -9.89 0.41
CA LYS A 7 -1.03 -8.91 -0.41
C LYS A 7 -0.20 -7.64 -0.62
N LEU A 8 0.44 -7.16 0.44
CA LEU A 8 1.32 -6.00 0.41
C LEU A 8 2.52 -6.24 -0.52
N ASP A 9 3.15 -7.40 -0.42
CA ASP A 9 4.25 -7.81 -1.30
C ASP A 9 3.85 -7.86 -2.77
N LYS A 10 2.70 -8.46 -3.06
CA LYS A 10 2.15 -8.50 -4.42
C LYS A 10 1.96 -7.08 -4.98
N VAL A 11 1.29 -6.20 -4.23
CA VAL A 11 1.02 -4.81 -4.67
C VAL A 11 2.32 -4.04 -4.89
N ILE A 12 3.32 -4.20 -4.02
CA ILE A 12 4.63 -3.53 -4.20
C ILE A 12 5.29 -3.98 -5.50
N VAL A 13 5.28 -5.29 -5.81
CA VAL A 13 5.84 -5.81 -7.06
C VAL A 13 5.06 -5.29 -8.27
N ASP A 14 3.74 -5.32 -8.23
CA ASP A 14 2.88 -4.84 -9.32
C ASP A 14 3.11 -3.35 -9.61
N LEU A 15 3.29 -2.52 -8.58
CA LEU A 15 3.59 -1.10 -8.73
C LEU A 15 5.01 -0.84 -9.22
N LYS A 16 6.01 -1.58 -8.74
CA LYS A 16 7.41 -1.47 -9.21
C LYS A 16 7.53 -1.80 -10.69
N ASN A 17 6.79 -2.79 -11.18
CA ASN A 17 6.74 -3.13 -12.59
C ASN A 17 6.18 -2.00 -13.48
N ARG A 18 5.40 -1.08 -12.88
CA ARG A 18 4.81 0.08 -13.55
C ARG A 18 5.58 1.39 -13.30
N GLN A 19 6.59 1.36 -12.42
CA GLN A 19 7.32 2.56 -11.98
C GLN A 19 8.10 3.25 -13.11
N SER A 20 8.55 2.48 -14.11
CA SER A 20 9.21 3.04 -15.31
C SER A 20 8.28 3.90 -16.17
N ILE A 21 6.96 3.68 -16.06
CA ILE A 21 5.93 4.40 -16.81
C ILE A 21 5.49 5.65 -16.04
N GLU A 22 5.44 5.57 -14.71
CA GLU A 22 4.94 6.65 -13.86
C GLU A 22 5.83 6.84 -12.61
N PRO A 23 6.78 7.77 -12.66
CA PRO A 23 7.72 8.04 -11.56
C PRO A 23 7.04 8.43 -10.24
N LYS A 24 5.85 9.03 -10.26
CA LYS A 24 5.11 9.41 -9.04
C LYS A 24 4.70 8.20 -8.20
N LEU A 25 4.74 6.99 -8.76
CA LEU A 25 4.55 5.75 -8.02
C LEU A 25 5.60 5.53 -6.92
N ASP A 26 6.77 6.15 -7.02
CA ASP A 26 7.84 6.00 -6.03
C ASP A 26 7.37 6.33 -4.60
N LEU A 27 6.60 7.41 -4.45
CA LEU A 27 6.03 7.79 -3.16
C LEU A 27 5.04 6.75 -2.63
N ILE A 28 4.21 6.16 -3.49
CA ILE A 28 3.25 5.12 -3.13
C ILE A 28 4.00 3.85 -2.69
N ILE A 29 4.99 3.42 -3.49
CA ILE A 29 5.81 2.24 -3.23
C ILE A 29 6.57 2.41 -1.91
N SER A 30 7.21 3.57 -1.68
CA SER A 30 7.94 3.86 -0.45
C SER A 30 7.07 3.75 0.80
N ARG A 31 5.82 4.24 0.74
CA ARG A 31 4.86 4.11 1.86
C ARG A 31 4.47 2.66 2.12
N LEU A 32 4.23 1.87 1.07
CA LEU A 32 3.91 0.44 1.19
C LEU A 32 5.09 -0.36 1.76
N GLU A 33 6.31 -0.10 1.29
CA GLU A 33 7.53 -0.73 1.82
C GLU A 33 7.78 -0.37 3.28
N LYS A 34 7.63 0.90 3.65
CA LYS A 34 7.71 1.32 5.06
C LYS A 34 6.69 0.57 5.93
N THR A 35 5.48 0.40 5.43
CA THR A 35 4.43 -0.36 6.12
C THR A 35 4.83 -1.82 6.31
N LYS A 36 5.42 -2.44 5.28
CA LYS A 36 5.91 -3.82 5.33
C LYS A 36 6.98 -4.00 6.41
N SER A 37 7.93 -3.08 6.50
CA SER A 37 8.98 -3.11 7.53
C SER A 37 8.39 -2.97 8.93
N LEU A 38 7.48 -2.01 9.15
CA LEU A 38 6.82 -1.80 10.45
C LEU A 38 6.02 -3.02 10.91
N LEU A 39 5.33 -3.71 9.99
CA LEU A 39 4.60 -4.95 10.29
C LEU A 39 5.52 -6.16 10.60
N SER A 40 6.80 -6.05 10.29
CA SER A 40 7.78 -7.12 10.50
C SER A 40 8.60 -6.90 11.76
N ASP A 41 8.95 -5.65 12.08
CA ASP A 41 9.79 -5.32 13.23
C ASP A 41 9.01 -5.31 14.55
N ASN A 42 7.88 -4.60 14.63
CA ASN A 42 6.98 -4.62 15.79
C ASN A 42 5.69 -3.83 15.48
N ILE A 43 4.52 -4.49 15.50
CA ILE A 43 3.23 -3.84 15.19
C ILE A 43 2.95 -2.64 16.12
N ARG A 44 3.48 -2.65 17.36
CA ARG A 44 3.34 -1.53 18.32
C ARG A 44 3.94 -0.20 17.83
N SER A 45 4.80 -0.23 16.81
CA SER A 45 5.36 0.97 16.18
C SER A 45 4.40 1.67 15.22
N LEU A 46 3.32 1.01 14.78
CA LEU A 46 2.27 1.62 13.99
C LEU A 46 1.33 2.43 14.89
N THR A 47 1.71 3.67 15.19
CA THR A 47 0.84 4.62 15.92
C THR A 47 -0.14 5.35 14.99
N LEU A 48 0.16 5.40 13.68
CA LEU A 48 -0.64 6.00 12.62
C LEU A 48 -0.60 5.11 11.38
N ASN A 49 -1.64 5.15 10.55
CA ASN A 49 -1.67 4.35 9.32
C ASN A 49 -0.76 4.97 8.24
N PRO A 50 0.41 4.36 7.94
CA PRO A 50 1.36 4.88 6.96
C PRO A 50 0.81 4.91 5.53
N ILE A 51 -0.23 4.14 5.22
CA ILE A 51 -0.86 4.03 3.90
C ILE A 51 -2.27 4.61 3.88
N ASN A 52 -2.63 5.45 4.84
CA ASN A 52 -3.89 6.19 4.79
C ASN A 52 -3.97 7.07 3.52
N GLY A 53 -5.06 6.99 2.77
CA GLY A 53 -5.28 7.67 1.50
C GLY A 53 -4.49 7.10 0.32
N ILE A 54 -3.89 5.90 0.43
CA ILE A 54 -3.05 5.33 -0.64
C ILE A 54 -3.86 5.02 -1.90
N THR A 55 -5.11 4.56 -1.75
CA THR A 55 -6.00 4.32 -2.88
C THR A 55 -6.32 5.61 -3.63
N ARG A 56 -6.56 6.70 -2.88
CA ARG A 56 -6.82 8.01 -3.49
C ARG A 56 -5.58 8.53 -4.22
N ALA A 57 -4.40 8.39 -3.61
CA ALA A 57 -3.14 8.79 -4.24
C ALA A 57 -2.88 8.04 -5.56
N TYR A 58 -3.20 6.75 -5.63
CA TYR A 58 -3.11 5.98 -6.88
C TYR A 58 -4.08 6.51 -7.94
N LEU A 59 -5.33 6.76 -7.57
CA LEU A 59 -6.35 7.33 -8.45
C LEU A 59 -6.00 8.73 -8.95
N ASP A 60 -5.37 9.57 -8.13
CA ASP A 60 -4.92 10.90 -8.55
C ASP A 60 -3.81 10.84 -9.62
N ILE A 61 -3.09 9.72 -9.71
CA ILE A 61 -2.05 9.49 -10.71
C ILE A 61 -2.63 8.91 -12.00
N PHE A 62 -3.37 7.80 -11.92
CA PHE A 62 -3.82 7.05 -13.09
C PHE A 62 -5.23 7.39 -13.55
N SER A 63 -6.08 7.90 -12.64
CA SER A 63 -7.51 8.12 -12.87
C SER A 63 -8.27 6.89 -13.42
N ASP A 64 -7.70 5.69 -13.26
CA ASP A 64 -8.26 4.42 -13.73
C ASP A 64 -8.96 3.72 -12.56
N TYR A 65 -10.28 3.89 -12.45
CA TYR A 65 -11.10 3.31 -11.39
C TYR A 65 -11.36 1.82 -11.56
N GLU A 66 -11.09 1.27 -12.75
CA GLU A 66 -11.30 -0.14 -13.07
C GLU A 66 -10.04 -0.98 -12.81
N ASP A 67 -8.90 -0.34 -12.48
CA ASP A 67 -7.67 -1.08 -12.19
C ASP A 67 -7.88 -1.98 -10.94
N PRO A 68 -7.68 -3.31 -11.07
CA PRO A 68 -7.86 -4.24 -9.95
C PRO A 68 -6.98 -3.92 -8.74
N ILE A 69 -5.87 -3.20 -8.92
CA ILE A 69 -4.97 -2.80 -7.84
C ILE A 69 -5.65 -1.85 -6.84
N ILE A 70 -6.68 -1.12 -7.24
CA ILE A 70 -7.44 -0.23 -6.35
C ILE A 70 -8.10 -1.01 -5.22
N ASN A 71 -8.67 -2.16 -5.54
CA ASN A 71 -9.29 -3.03 -4.55
C ASN A 71 -8.25 -3.57 -3.57
N ASP A 72 -7.05 -3.89 -4.08
CA ASP A 72 -5.94 -4.38 -3.26
C ASP A 72 -5.40 -3.29 -2.33
N LEU A 73 -5.23 -2.06 -2.83
CA LEU A 73 -4.83 -0.89 -2.05
C LEU A 73 -5.87 -0.54 -0.98
N TYR A 74 -7.16 -0.54 -1.34
CA TYR A 74 -8.25 -0.22 -0.42
C TYR A 74 -8.38 -1.28 0.69
N PHE A 75 -8.25 -2.55 0.33
CA PHE A 75 -8.21 -3.65 1.29
C PHE A 75 -7.05 -3.47 2.28
N LEU A 76 -5.83 -3.20 1.78
CA LEU A 76 -4.67 -2.98 2.64
C LEU A 76 -4.88 -1.79 3.58
N GLU A 77 -5.35 -0.66 3.06
CA GLU A 77 -5.61 0.53 3.87
C GLU A 77 -6.57 0.25 5.04
N LYS A 78 -7.66 -0.50 4.78
CA LYS A 78 -8.61 -0.92 5.80
C LYS A 78 -8.02 -1.85 6.85
N GLU A 79 -7.31 -2.89 6.41
CA GLU A 79 -6.73 -3.88 7.31
C GLU A 79 -5.67 -3.26 8.22
N ILE A 80 -4.81 -2.38 7.68
CA ILE A 80 -3.81 -1.66 8.48
C ILE A 80 -4.50 -0.73 9.48
N ASN A 81 -5.55 -0.02 9.09
CA ASN A 81 -6.35 0.78 10.04
C ASN A 81 -6.96 -0.08 11.16
N ALA A 82 -7.37 -1.31 10.89
CA ALA A 82 -7.94 -2.20 11.89
C ALA A 82 -6.90 -2.71 12.90
N ILE A 83 -5.63 -2.82 12.49
CA ILE A 83 -4.52 -3.28 13.35
C ILE A 83 -4.04 -2.21 14.33
N ILE A 84 -4.23 -0.94 13.97
CA ILE A 84 -3.75 0.22 14.76
C ILE A 84 -4.70 0.56 15.91
N LYS A 85 -5.96 0.08 15.87
CA LYS A 85 -6.94 0.24 16.96
C LYS A 85 -6.70 -0.74 18.10
#